data_AF-A0A849M9V0-F1
#
_entry.id   AF-A0A849M9V0-F1
#
_cell.length_a   1.000
_cell.length_b   1.000
_cell.length_c   1.000
_cell.angle_alpha   90.00
_cell.angle_beta   90.00
_cell.angle_gamma   90.00
#
_symmetry.space_group_name_H-M   'P 1'
#
loop_
_entity.id
_entity.type
_entity.pdbx_description
1 polymer ?
#
loop_
_entity_poly.entity_id
_entity_poly.type
_entity_poly.pdbx_seq_one_letter_code
_entity_poly.pdbx_strand_id
1 'polypeptide(L)'
;MKSNATNVDQYLQEVPEKRVQAITKLRALCKEILVGYEESMIWKMPSYKKDQDVEVAFASQKQHICVYILKHEVMLNNKELLKGLNHGKGCIRFSNPDKIDYDVITKLLKESTKSEAGIC
;
A
#
# COMPACT_ATOMS: atom_id res chain seq x y z
N MET A 1 10.47 3.15 9.29
CA MET A 1 11.42 2.23 9.94
C MET A 1 12.17 1.47 8.86
N LYS A 2 13.35 0.93 9.15
CA LYS A 2 13.98 -0.09 8.30
C LYS A 2 13.69 -1.43 8.95
N SER A 3 12.99 -2.33 8.26
CA SER A 3 12.63 -3.63 8.80
C SER A 3 13.62 -4.71 8.33
N ASN A 4 13.85 -5.72 9.16
CA ASN A 4 14.53 -6.95 8.78
C ASN A 4 13.56 -8.16 8.81
N ALA A 5 12.26 -7.90 8.92
CA ALA A 5 11.23 -8.92 8.92
C ALA A 5 11.23 -9.72 7.62
N THR A 6 11.05 -11.02 7.76
CA THR A 6 10.99 -11.98 6.63
C THR A 6 9.57 -12.21 6.12
N ASN A 7 8.57 -11.84 6.92
CA ASN A 7 7.16 -11.90 6.58
C ASN A 7 6.39 -10.72 7.21
N VAL A 8 5.14 -10.53 6.79
CA VAL A 8 4.32 -9.38 7.21
C VAL A 8 3.89 -9.46 8.68
N ASP A 9 3.78 -10.66 9.26
CA ASP A 9 3.49 -10.84 10.68
C ASP A 9 4.63 -10.32 11.56
N GLN A 10 5.88 -10.68 11.24
CA GLN A 10 7.07 -10.12 11.87
C GLN A 10 7.17 -8.60 11.65
N TYR A 11 6.82 -8.14 10.45
CA TYR A 11 6.82 -6.71 10.15
C TYR A 11 5.89 -5.93 11.09
N LEU A 12 4.68 -6.44 11.34
CA LEU A 12 3.70 -5.82 12.25
C LEU A 12 4.22 -5.69 13.69
N GLN A 13 5.05 -6.63 14.15
CA GLN A 13 5.68 -6.57 15.48
C GLN A 13 6.72 -5.44 15.60
N GLU A 14 7.32 -5.03 14.48
CA GLU A 14 8.28 -3.93 14.42
C GLU A 14 7.63 -2.55 14.19
N VAL A 15 6.34 -2.52 13.83
CA VAL A 15 5.62 -1.27 13.58
C VAL A 15 5.48 -0.48 14.89
N PRO A 16 5.80 0.83 14.92
CA PRO A 16 5.55 1.65 16.09
C PRO A 16 4.09 1.60 16.52
N GLU A 17 3.83 1.44 17.82
CA GLU A 17 2.50 1.23 18.41
C GLU A 17 1.40 2.14 17.82
N LYS A 18 1.69 3.44 17.70
CA LYS A 18 0.81 4.48 17.13
C LYS A 18 0.36 4.22 15.68
N ARG A 19 0.97 3.26 14.98
CA ARG A 19 0.73 2.94 13.57
C ARG A 19 0.27 1.50 13.37
N VAL A 20 0.34 0.65 14.40
CA VAL A 20 0.01 -0.79 14.29
C VAL A 20 -1.42 -0.96 13.80
N GLN A 21 -2.38 -0.22 14.37
CA GLN A 21 -3.78 -0.29 13.95
C GLN A 21 -3.95 0.06 12.46
N ALA A 22 -3.34 1.16 12.02
CA ALA A 22 -3.43 1.61 10.64
C ALA A 22 -2.81 0.61 9.66
N ILE A 23 -1.62 0.07 9.96
CA ILE A 23 -0.94 -0.91 9.12
C ILE A 23 -1.71 -2.24 9.09
N THR A 24 -2.25 -2.67 10.23
CA THR A 24 -3.08 -3.88 10.31
C THR A 24 -4.31 -3.76 9.42
N LYS A 25 -4.98 -2.60 9.45
CA LYS A 25 -6.14 -2.33 8.58
C LYS A 25 -5.76 -2.29 7.10
N LEU A 26 -4.62 -1.70 6.74
CA LEU A 26 -4.11 -1.73 5.36
C LEU A 26 -3.84 -3.17 4.88
N ARG A 27 -3.18 -3.99 5.71
CA ARG A 27 -2.95 -5.41 5.39
C ARG A 27 -4.27 -6.15 5.17
N ALA A 28 -5.25 -5.94 6.05
CA ALA A 28 -6.56 -6.58 5.93
C ALA A 28 -7.24 -6.22 4.60
N LEU A 29 -7.27 -4.93 4.24
CA LEU A 29 -7.84 -4.47 2.96
C LEU A 29 -7.12 -5.06 1.75
N CYS A 30 -5.78 -5.11 1.78
CA CYS A 30 -5.02 -5.72 0.70
C CYS A 30 -5.35 -7.21 0.58
N LYS A 31 -5.42 -7.97 1.67
CA LYS A 31 -5.78 -9.40 1.64
C LYS A 31 -7.20 -9.65 1.15
N GLU A 32 -8.14 -8.76 1.48
CA GLU A 32 -9.53 -8.87 1.04
C GLU A 32 -9.67 -8.58 -0.47
N ILE A 33 -8.98 -7.56 -0.99
CA ILE A 33 -9.18 -7.06 -2.34
C ILE A 33 -8.25 -7.73 -3.35
N LEU A 34 -6.99 -7.95 -2.99
CA LEU A 34 -5.94 -8.47 -3.87
C LEU A 34 -5.97 -10.01 -3.90
N VAL A 35 -7.15 -10.58 -4.15
CA VAL A 35 -7.33 -12.03 -4.28
C VAL A 35 -6.50 -12.55 -5.45
N GLY A 36 -5.71 -13.60 -5.21
CA GLY A 36 -4.78 -14.17 -6.19
C GLY A 36 -3.40 -13.50 -6.21
N TYR A 37 -3.15 -12.50 -5.35
CA TYR A 37 -1.81 -11.93 -5.16
C TYR A 37 -1.06 -12.68 -4.05
N GLU A 38 0.25 -12.81 -4.21
CA GLU A 38 1.15 -13.35 -3.19
C GLU A 38 1.58 -12.24 -2.22
N GLU A 39 1.26 -12.39 -0.93
CA GLU A 39 1.77 -11.52 0.14
C GLU A 39 3.23 -11.91 0.47
N SER A 40 4.14 -10.95 0.37
CA SER A 40 5.58 -11.15 0.56
C SER A 40 6.26 -9.94 1.18
N MET A 41 7.53 -10.08 1.57
CA MET A 41 8.39 -8.97 2.00
C MET A 41 9.40 -8.64 0.91
N ILE A 42 9.15 -7.56 0.15
CA ILE A 42 10.06 -7.07 -0.90
C ILE A 42 10.51 -5.65 -0.55
N TRP A 43 11.78 -5.36 -0.82
CA TRP A 43 12.41 -4.09 -0.45
C TRP A 43 12.19 -3.71 1.03
N LYS A 44 12.12 -4.73 1.91
CA LYS A 44 11.84 -4.61 3.36
C LYS A 44 10.45 -4.04 3.68
N MET A 45 9.48 -4.24 2.79
CA MET A 45 8.11 -3.75 2.93
C MET A 45 7.10 -4.85 2.55
N PRO A 46 5.95 -4.92 3.25
CA PRO A 46 4.82 -5.72 2.82
C PRO A 46 4.41 -5.38 1.38
N SER A 47 4.41 -6.41 0.53
CA SER A 47 4.25 -6.29 -0.91
C SER A 47 3.33 -7.39 -1.43
N TYR A 48 2.47 -7.06 -2.37
CA TYR A 48 1.53 -7.96 -3.02
C TYR A 48 1.92 -8.09 -4.49
N LYS A 49 2.26 -9.31 -4.88
CA LYS A 49 2.68 -9.62 -6.24
C LYS A 49 1.58 -10.34 -7.00
N LYS A 50 1.42 -9.98 -8.27
CA LYS A 50 0.68 -10.77 -9.23
C LYS A 50 1.69 -11.27 -10.25
N ASP A 51 1.74 -12.58 -10.44
CA ASP A 51 2.78 -13.25 -11.20
C ASP A 51 4.19 -12.93 -10.66
N GLN A 52 4.99 -12.14 -11.38
CA GLN A 52 6.35 -11.76 -10.95
C GLN A 52 6.44 -10.29 -10.46
N ASP A 53 5.41 -9.48 -10.72
CA ASP A 53 5.47 -8.04 -10.51
C ASP A 53 4.80 -7.64 -9.20
N VAL A 54 5.49 -6.78 -8.44
CA VAL A 54 4.88 -6.11 -7.30
C VAL A 54 3.99 -5.00 -7.86
N GLU A 55 2.69 -5.08 -7.61
CA GLU A 55 1.77 -4.03 -8.04
C GLU A 55 1.34 -3.12 -6.88
N VAL A 56 1.27 -3.68 -5.67
CA VAL A 56 0.85 -2.97 -4.46
C VAL A 56 1.81 -3.27 -3.33
N ALA A 57 2.14 -2.25 -2.54
CA ALA A 57 2.90 -2.41 -1.30
C ALA A 57 2.45 -1.37 -0.27
N PHE A 58 2.84 -1.55 0.98
CA PHE A 58 2.71 -0.50 2.00
C PHE A 58 3.87 -0.52 2.98
N ALA A 59 4.14 0.63 3.62
CA ALA A 59 5.21 0.71 4.61
C ALA A 59 5.01 1.83 5.65
N SER A 60 5.32 1.52 6.90
CA SER A 60 5.57 2.50 7.97
C SER A 60 6.99 3.08 7.83
N GLN A 61 7.14 4.13 7.02
CA GLN A 61 8.39 4.90 6.85
C GLN A 61 8.66 5.80 8.05
N LYS A 62 9.78 6.54 8.11
CA LYS A 62 10.13 7.35 9.32
C LYS A 62 9.00 8.34 9.69
N GLN A 63 8.52 9.11 8.73
CA GLN A 63 7.53 10.18 8.96
C GLN A 63 6.14 9.86 8.40
N HIS A 64 6.01 8.84 7.56
CA HIS A 64 4.78 8.55 6.84
C HIS A 64 4.43 7.07 6.88
N ILE A 65 3.15 6.76 6.80
CA ILE A 65 2.66 5.49 6.25
C ILE A 65 2.50 5.71 4.75
N CYS A 66 3.16 4.89 3.95
CA CYS A 66 3.10 4.93 2.50
C CYS A 66 2.24 3.77 1.99
N VAL A 67 1.35 4.04 1.05
CA VAL A 67 0.65 3.02 0.24
C VAL A 67 1.13 3.19 -1.20
N TYR A 68 1.59 2.11 -1.79
CA TYR A 68 2.12 2.08 -3.14
C TYR A 68 1.13 1.40 -4.07
N ILE A 69 0.78 2.10 -5.15
CA ILE A 69 -0.02 1.60 -6.28
C ILE A 69 0.88 1.78 -7.51
N LEU A 70 1.55 0.71 -7.91
CA LEU A 70 2.64 0.77 -8.91
C LEU A 70 2.13 0.78 -10.35
N LYS A 71 0.82 0.63 -10.57
CA LYS A 71 0.16 0.93 -11.84
C LYS A 71 -0.13 2.43 -11.91
N HIS A 72 0.79 3.21 -12.48
CA HIS A 72 0.66 4.68 -12.54
C HIS A 72 -0.62 5.14 -13.24
N GLU A 73 -1.14 4.38 -14.21
CA GLU A 73 -2.41 4.71 -14.87
C GLU A 73 -3.60 4.76 -13.88
N VAL A 74 -3.63 3.85 -12.90
CA VAL A 74 -4.65 3.87 -11.83
C VAL A 74 -4.59 5.18 -11.05
N MET A 75 -3.39 5.70 -10.80
CA MET A 75 -3.22 7.00 -10.13
C MET A 75 -3.66 8.17 -11.03
N LEU A 76 -3.36 8.11 -12.33
CA LEU A 76 -3.75 9.15 -13.29
C LEU A 76 -5.28 9.23 -13.48
N ASN A 77 -5.95 8.08 -13.50
CA ASN A 77 -7.41 8.00 -13.64
C ASN A 77 -8.15 8.50 -12.40
N ASN A 78 -7.47 8.62 -11.25
CA ASN A 78 -8.03 9.05 -9.98
C ASN A 78 -7.46 10.40 -9.48
N LYS A 79 -6.91 11.24 -10.37
CA LYS A 79 -6.32 12.54 -10.00
C LYS A 79 -7.23 13.41 -9.15
N GLU A 80 -8.51 13.52 -9.50
CA GLU A 80 -9.46 14.33 -8.73
C GLU A 80 -9.73 13.75 -7.34
N LEU A 81 -9.78 12.42 -7.22
CA LEU A 81 -9.92 11.73 -5.94
C LEU A 81 -8.68 11.91 -5.04
N LEU A 82 -7.50 11.97 -5.66
CA LEU A 82 -6.22 12.15 -4.98
C LEU A 82 -5.91 13.62 -4.65
N LYS A 83 -6.74 14.56 -5.10
CA LYS A 83 -6.52 16.00 -4.90
C LYS A 83 -6.49 16.34 -3.42
N GLY A 84 -5.42 17.02 -3.00
CA GLY A 84 -5.21 17.39 -1.59
C GLY A 84 -4.53 16.30 -0.75
N LEU A 85 -4.35 15.08 -1.28
CA LEU A 85 -3.49 14.07 -0.66
C LEU A 85 -2.03 14.31 -1.05
N ASN A 86 -1.12 13.92 -0.17
CA ASN A 86 0.31 13.91 -0.47
C ASN A 86 0.63 12.62 -1.23
N HIS A 87 0.86 12.72 -2.54
CA HIS A 87 1.20 11.56 -3.36
C HIS A 87 2.22 11.88 -4.47
N GLY A 88 2.91 10.83 -4.94
CA GLY A 88 3.71 10.83 -6.17
C GLY A 88 3.04 9.99 -7.26
N LYS A 89 3.82 9.53 -8.24
CA LYS A 89 3.32 8.73 -9.38
C LYS A 89 2.67 7.39 -8.99
N GLY A 90 3.10 6.79 -7.88
CA GLY A 90 2.58 5.50 -7.42
C GLY A 90 2.65 5.33 -5.91
N CYS A 91 2.71 6.44 -5.16
CA CYS A 91 2.92 6.41 -3.71
C CYS A 91 2.07 7.49 -3.05
N ILE A 92 1.19 7.10 -2.13
CA ILE A 92 0.38 7.99 -1.30
C ILE A 92 0.98 7.98 0.10
N ARG A 93 1.13 9.15 0.72
CA ARG A 93 1.85 9.35 1.98
C ARG A 93 0.93 9.97 3.04
N PHE A 94 0.75 9.26 4.15
CA PHE A 94 -0.02 9.70 5.30
C PHE A 94 0.92 9.99 6.48
N SER A 95 1.04 11.25 6.89
CA SER A 95 1.79 11.63 8.11
C SER A 95 1.02 11.34 9.39
N ASN A 96 -0.31 11.42 9.34
CA ASN A 96 -1.21 11.06 10.42
C ASN A 96 -1.96 9.76 10.06
N PRO A 97 -1.75 8.64 10.79
CA PRO A 97 -2.47 7.38 10.59
C PRO A 97 -3.99 7.52 10.66
N ASP A 98 -4.51 8.44 11.49
CA ASP A 98 -5.95 8.65 11.68
C ASP A 98 -6.60 9.34 10.48
N LYS A 99 -5.80 9.92 9.58
CA LYS A 99 -6.26 10.58 8.35
C LYS A 99 -6.12 9.71 7.11
N ILE A 100 -5.87 8.41 7.27
CA ILE A 100 -5.89 7.48 6.13
C ILE A 100 -7.32 7.39 5.62
N ASP A 101 -7.52 7.81 4.38
CA ASP A 101 -8.77 7.64 3.66
C ASP A 101 -8.84 6.21 3.09
N TYR A 102 -9.48 5.32 3.84
CA TYR A 102 -9.59 3.91 3.47
C TYR A 102 -10.51 3.67 2.27
N ASP A 103 -11.43 4.60 1.96
CA ASP A 103 -12.31 4.48 0.80
C ASP A 103 -11.53 4.76 -0.48
N VAL A 104 -10.66 5.78 -0.46
CA VAL A 104 -9.70 6.05 -1.54
C VAL A 104 -8.79 4.86 -1.76
N ILE A 105 -8.18 4.32 -0.69
CA ILE A 105 -7.30 3.14 -0.82
C ILE A 105 -8.06 1.95 -1.40
N THR A 106 -9.27 1.66 -0.89
CA THR A 106 -10.11 0.57 -1.38
C THR A 106 -10.41 0.70 -2.87
N LYS A 107 -10.77 1.90 -3.33
CA LYS A 107 -11.05 2.17 -4.75
C LYS A 107 -9.82 1.92 -5.61
N LEU A 108 -8.65 2.42 -5.21
CA LEU A 108 -7.40 2.24 -5.96
C LEU A 108 -6.95 0.79 -6.02
N LEU A 109 -7.08 0.03 -4.91
CA LEU A 109 -6.77 -1.40 -4.89
C LEU A 109 -7.67 -2.16 -5.86
N LYS A 110 -8.98 -1.92 -5.83
CA LYS A 110 -9.94 -2.57 -6.74
C LYS A 110 -9.63 -2.25 -8.20
N GLU A 111 -9.29 -1.00 -8.52
CA GLU A 111 -8.91 -0.62 -9.88
C GLU A 111 -7.56 -1.23 -10.30
N SER A 112 -6.60 -1.37 -9.39
CA SER A 112 -5.33 -2.07 -9.65
C SER A 112 -5.54 -3.53 -10.04
N THR A 113 -6.49 -4.23 -9.41
CA THR A 113 -6.81 -5.64 -9.76
C THR A 113 -7.39 -5.81 -11.17
N LYS A 114 -8.05 -4.77 -11.69
CA LYS A 114 -8.75 -4.78 -12.98
C LYS A 114 -7.92 -4.18 -14.12
N SER A 115 -6.89 -3.42 -13.79
CA SER A 115 -6.05 -2.73 -14.77
C SER A 115 -5.04 -3.70 -15.40
N GLU A 116 -4.96 -3.68 -16.72
CA GLU A 116 -3.92 -4.37 -17.52
C GLU A 116 -2.68 -3.50 -17.75
N ALA A 117 -2.65 -2.28 -17.18
CA ALA A 117 -1.52 -1.39 -17.31
C ALA A 117 -0.27 -2.00 -16.67
N GLY A 118 0.87 -1.76 -17.32
CA GLY A 118 2.16 -2.14 -16.77
C GLY A 118 2.48 -1.39 -15.46
N ILE A 119 3.42 -1.95 -14.71
CA ILE A 119 4.03 -1.26 -13.57
C ILE A 119 4.89 -0.08 -14.06
N CYS A 120 4.92 0.99 -13.27
CA CYS A 120 5.51 2.28 -13.63
C CYS A 120 7.04 2.33 -13.62
#